data_AF-A0A965YLC0-F1
#
_entry.id   AF-A0A965YLC0-F1
#
_cell.length_a   1.000
_cell.length_b   1.000
_cell.length_c   1.000
_cell.angle_alpha   90.00
_cell.angle_beta   90.00
_cell.angle_gamma   90.00
#
_symmetry.space_group_name_H-M   'P 1'
#
loop_
_entity.id
_entity.type
_entity.pdbx_description
1 polymer ?
#
loop_
_entity_poly.entity_id
_entity_poly.type
_entity_poly.pdbx_seq_one_letter_code
_entity_poly.pdbx_strand_id
1 'polypeptide(L)'
;MDEKYILEALECENPFIGGMYLWETAEQVKTGFEELEGKIKGKSCQIGLALFKGYAAFYRGDIIEAQETAWQIFQDRKLVKDDETAYMQCLGAAYLLELMARHGLDKRMWKEATIYIADLAENSSAGKRCREAAQLYRAMSCMALAMMAEVPMWIRNREFGVCCIHQKPYYGENSIHPQNLATAMFTSAQYLSYVGEPLLSLNAIAEAQQFYHIDNNRLFFIYLEILKAGNYGQLHLMAEMDESLRLAVKLLAEEKLWLVLAEFIDEFGREYVNEILAEYSEEGVREVSRIADGFRERVSTLHKILASENKPLTEQERKILYRMAEGYSDKEIAEEIHIVKGTVKYHVRKAYAKLGIDKNVKIKDAIAVRDVQAVWMK
;
A
#
# COMPACT_ATOMS: atom_id res chain seq x y z
N MET A 1 0.03 -21.93 -18.33
CA MET A 1 1.17 -21.01 -18.24
C MET A 1 2.47 -21.74 -18.51
N ASP A 2 3.50 -21.04 -18.97
CA ASP A 2 4.84 -21.59 -19.16
C ASP A 2 5.57 -21.71 -17.79
N GLU A 3 6.18 -22.86 -17.51
CA GLU A 3 6.96 -23.15 -16.31
C GLU A 3 8.08 -22.10 -16.09
N LYS A 4 8.67 -21.60 -17.18
CA LYS A 4 9.69 -20.55 -17.13
C LYS A 4 9.17 -19.24 -16.50
N TYR A 5 7.95 -18.85 -16.83
CA TYR A 5 7.35 -17.61 -16.32
C TYR A 5 7.07 -17.69 -14.82
N ILE A 6 6.65 -18.86 -14.34
CA ILE A 6 6.41 -19.10 -12.92
C ILE A 6 7.72 -19.08 -12.13
N LEU A 7 8.78 -19.69 -12.67
CA LEU A 7 10.10 -19.64 -12.04
C LEU A 7 10.66 -18.21 -12.00
N GLU A 8 10.55 -17.43 -13.09
CA GLU A 8 10.95 -16.03 -13.12
C GLU A 8 10.16 -15.20 -12.10
N ALA A 9 8.86 -15.43 -11.95
CA ALA A 9 8.03 -14.78 -10.93
C ALA A 9 8.48 -15.13 -9.50
N LEU A 10 8.75 -16.41 -9.21
CA LEU A 10 9.22 -16.85 -7.89
C LEU A 10 10.66 -16.38 -7.58
N GLU A 11 11.50 -16.23 -8.61
CA GLU A 11 12.89 -15.77 -8.48
C GLU A 11 12.99 -14.26 -8.33
N CYS A 12 12.19 -13.50 -9.08
CA CYS A 12 12.39 -12.06 -9.21
C CYS A 12 11.35 -11.25 -8.47
N GLU A 13 10.17 -11.76 -8.11
CA GLU A 13 9.01 -10.90 -7.91
C GLU A 13 8.60 -10.63 -6.45
N ASN A 14 8.26 -9.36 -6.29
CA ASN A 14 7.43 -8.79 -5.25
C ASN A 14 6.19 -9.70 -5.02
N PRO A 15 5.95 -10.27 -3.83
CA PRO A 15 4.83 -11.18 -3.59
C PRO A 15 3.44 -10.56 -3.78
N PHE A 16 3.33 -9.23 -3.65
CA PHE A 16 2.10 -8.47 -3.88
C PHE A 16 1.80 -8.29 -5.37
N ILE A 17 2.86 -8.26 -6.19
CA ILE A 17 2.81 -8.19 -7.65
C ILE A 17 2.80 -9.64 -8.16
N GLY A 18 3.91 -10.36 -8.13
CA GLY A 18 4.14 -11.65 -8.80
C GLY A 18 3.34 -12.86 -8.33
N GLY A 19 2.89 -12.88 -7.07
CA GLY A 19 2.14 -14.02 -6.54
C GLY A 19 0.83 -14.29 -7.26
N MET A 20 0.10 -13.22 -7.61
CA MET A 20 -1.26 -13.31 -8.14
C MET A 20 -1.38 -13.02 -9.63
N TYR A 21 -0.26 -12.75 -10.33
CA TYR A 21 -0.22 -12.76 -11.81
C TYR A 21 -0.29 -14.16 -12.39
N LEU A 22 0.11 -15.17 -11.62
CA LEU A 22 0.33 -16.49 -12.18
C LEU A 22 -0.96 -17.28 -12.39
N TRP A 23 -2.14 -16.83 -11.97
CA TRP A 23 -3.31 -17.70 -12.00
C TRP A 23 -4.61 -16.90 -12.11
N GLU A 24 -5.44 -17.23 -13.09
CA GLU A 24 -6.74 -16.59 -13.35
C GLU A 24 -7.82 -17.09 -12.36
N THR A 25 -7.56 -18.20 -11.65
CA THR A 25 -8.47 -18.85 -10.67
C THR A 25 -7.71 -19.55 -9.52
N ALA A 26 -8.36 -19.70 -8.36
CA ALA A 26 -7.89 -20.43 -7.18
C ALA A 26 -7.43 -21.86 -7.49
N GLU A 27 -8.16 -22.51 -8.40
CA GLU A 27 -7.93 -23.89 -8.78
C GLU A 27 -6.67 -24.04 -9.63
N GLN A 28 -6.40 -23.06 -10.50
CA GLN A 28 -5.15 -23.00 -11.25
C GLN A 28 -3.96 -22.70 -10.32
N VAL A 29 -4.12 -21.81 -9.33
CA VAL A 29 -3.12 -21.59 -8.26
C VAL A 29 -2.79 -22.93 -7.62
N LYS A 30 -3.79 -23.62 -7.07
CA LYS A 30 -3.57 -24.85 -6.30
C LYS A 30 -2.94 -25.96 -7.15
N THR A 31 -3.50 -26.25 -8.32
CA THR A 31 -3.09 -27.39 -9.16
C THR A 31 -1.72 -27.16 -9.78
N GLY A 32 -1.46 -25.96 -10.31
CA GLY A 32 -0.17 -25.66 -10.93
C GLY A 32 0.97 -25.55 -9.92
N PHE A 33 0.70 -25.09 -8.69
CA PHE A 33 1.71 -25.06 -7.63
C PHE A 33 2.06 -26.45 -7.10
N GLU A 34 1.08 -27.34 -6.88
CA GLU A 34 1.34 -28.72 -6.47
C GLU A 34 2.23 -29.46 -7.50
N GLU A 35 2.01 -29.21 -8.79
CA GLU A 35 2.85 -29.76 -9.87
C GLU A 35 4.26 -29.15 -9.93
N LEU A 36 4.42 -27.90 -9.50
CA LEU A 36 5.70 -27.17 -9.53
C LEU A 36 6.52 -27.34 -8.26
N GLU A 37 5.92 -27.61 -7.11
CA GLU A 37 6.63 -27.80 -5.84
C GLU A 37 7.72 -28.87 -5.93
N GLY A 38 7.45 -29.97 -6.66
CA GLY A 38 8.43 -31.03 -6.89
C GLY A 38 9.55 -30.64 -7.87
N LYS A 39 9.40 -29.55 -8.62
CA LYS A 39 10.30 -29.09 -9.68
C LYS A 39 11.10 -27.84 -9.33
N ILE A 40 10.61 -27.03 -8.39
CA ILE A 40 11.28 -25.81 -7.93
C ILE A 40 12.59 -26.18 -7.24
N LYS A 41 13.70 -25.85 -7.90
CA LYS A 41 15.07 -26.03 -7.38
C LYS A 41 15.70 -24.66 -7.21
N GLY A 42 16.36 -24.45 -6.06
CA GLY A 42 17.07 -23.21 -5.77
C GLY A 42 16.48 -22.47 -4.58
N LYS A 43 17.37 -21.95 -3.73
CA LYS A 43 17.00 -21.29 -2.47
C LYS A 43 16.09 -20.07 -2.69
N SER A 44 16.34 -19.29 -3.74
CA SER A 44 15.56 -18.10 -4.05
C SER A 44 14.09 -18.45 -4.38
N CYS A 45 13.87 -19.36 -5.32
CA CYS A 45 12.52 -19.77 -5.73
C CYS A 45 11.72 -20.38 -4.56
N GLN A 46 12.41 -21.10 -3.66
CA GLN A 46 11.80 -21.64 -2.43
C GLN A 46 11.35 -20.52 -1.48
N ILE A 47 12.14 -19.46 -1.33
CA ILE A 47 11.76 -18.27 -0.55
C ILE A 47 10.57 -17.57 -1.20
N GLY A 48 10.61 -17.37 -2.53
CA GLY A 48 9.49 -16.80 -3.28
C GLY A 48 8.18 -17.58 -3.10
N LEU A 49 8.25 -18.91 -3.18
CA LEU A 49 7.10 -19.79 -2.94
C LEU A 49 6.58 -19.69 -1.51
N ALA A 50 7.48 -19.69 -0.53
CA ALA A 50 7.11 -19.54 0.87
C ALA A 50 6.40 -18.20 1.12
N LEU A 51 6.91 -17.10 0.57
CA LEU A 51 6.23 -15.79 0.64
C LEU A 51 4.84 -15.86 0.02
N PHE A 52 4.72 -16.43 -1.17
CA PHE A 52 3.42 -16.57 -1.83
C PHE A 52 2.41 -17.31 -0.95
N LYS A 53 2.79 -18.46 -0.39
CA LYS A 53 1.95 -19.22 0.54
C LYS A 53 1.58 -18.40 1.77
N GLY A 54 2.53 -17.64 2.33
CA GLY A 54 2.29 -16.74 3.46
C GLY A 54 1.24 -15.67 3.15
N TYR A 55 1.32 -15.02 1.98
CA TYR A 55 0.29 -14.05 1.55
C TYR A 55 -1.07 -14.71 1.32
N ALA A 56 -1.11 -15.90 0.69
CA ALA A 56 -2.36 -16.62 0.49
C ALA A 56 -3.01 -17.04 1.81
N ALA A 57 -2.22 -17.55 2.76
CA ALA A 57 -2.67 -17.88 4.12
C ALA A 57 -3.22 -16.63 4.82
N PHE A 58 -2.47 -15.52 4.78
CA PHE A 58 -2.91 -14.24 5.33
C PHE A 58 -4.25 -13.80 4.75
N TYR A 59 -4.41 -13.75 3.42
CA TYR A 59 -5.67 -13.30 2.81
C TYR A 59 -6.85 -14.24 3.06
N ARG A 60 -6.60 -15.53 3.31
CA ARG A 60 -7.62 -16.50 3.76
C ARG A 60 -7.98 -16.35 5.24
N GLY A 61 -7.22 -15.57 6.00
CA GLY A 61 -7.41 -15.37 7.44
C GLY A 61 -6.62 -16.32 8.34
N ASP A 62 -5.68 -17.11 7.80
CA ASP A 62 -4.71 -17.90 8.57
C ASP A 62 -3.45 -17.07 8.84
N ILE A 63 -3.54 -16.24 9.88
CA ILE A 63 -2.48 -15.31 10.27
C ILE A 63 -1.27 -16.04 10.87
N ILE A 64 -1.48 -17.21 11.50
CA ILE A 64 -0.40 -17.93 12.20
C ILE A 64 0.58 -18.52 11.18
N GLU A 65 0.06 -19.24 10.17
CA GLU A 65 0.90 -19.83 9.11
C GLU A 65 1.67 -18.74 8.34
N ALA A 66 1.00 -17.62 8.05
CA ALA A 66 1.63 -16.47 7.41
C ALA A 66 2.77 -15.86 8.25
N GLN A 67 2.59 -15.79 9.57
CA GLN A 67 3.55 -15.18 10.48
C GLN A 67 4.85 -15.96 10.60
N GLU A 68 4.78 -17.28 10.79
CA GLU A 68 5.97 -18.13 10.91
C GLU A 68 6.85 -18.01 9.67
N THR A 69 6.22 -18.11 8.51
CA THR A 69 6.88 -18.03 7.20
C THR A 69 7.55 -16.66 6.99
N ALA A 70 6.82 -15.58 7.22
CA ALA A 70 7.34 -14.22 7.03
C ALA A 70 8.48 -13.91 8.00
N TRP A 71 8.37 -14.33 9.26
CA TRP A 71 9.38 -14.06 10.28
C TRP A 71 10.70 -14.78 9.99
N GLN A 72 10.63 -16.04 9.54
CA GLN A 72 11.83 -16.80 9.17
C GLN A 72 12.62 -16.12 8.06
N ILE A 73 11.93 -15.74 6.97
CA ILE A 73 12.55 -15.06 5.82
C ILE A 73 13.10 -13.69 6.25
N PHE A 74 12.35 -12.95 7.06
CA PHE A 74 12.77 -11.65 7.54
C PHE A 74 14.01 -11.73 8.43
N GLN A 75 14.17 -12.74 9.30
CA GLN A 75 15.37 -12.87 10.13
C GLN A 75 16.64 -13.17 9.32
N ASP A 76 16.50 -13.91 8.22
CA ASP A 76 17.62 -14.25 7.32
C ASP A 76 18.15 -13.04 6.52
N ARG A 77 17.48 -11.88 6.56
CA ARG A 77 17.89 -10.63 5.89
C ARG A 77 19.32 -10.18 6.19
N LYS A 78 19.85 -10.52 7.39
CA LYS A 78 21.21 -10.16 7.81
C LYS A 78 22.30 -10.91 7.02
N LEU A 79 21.93 -12.00 6.36
CA LEU A 79 22.85 -12.87 5.63
C LEU A 79 22.97 -12.49 4.16
N VAL A 80 22.12 -11.59 3.66
CA VAL A 80 22.14 -11.20 2.26
C VAL A 80 22.54 -9.74 2.10
N LYS A 81 23.64 -9.52 1.38
CA LYS A 81 24.13 -8.19 1.03
C LYS A 81 24.17 -8.08 -0.48
N ASP A 82 23.71 -6.95 -0.99
CA ASP A 82 23.89 -6.52 -2.38
C ASP A 82 23.32 -7.48 -3.44
N ASP A 83 22.21 -8.14 -3.11
CA ASP A 83 21.40 -8.93 -4.03
C ASP A 83 19.98 -8.34 -4.12
N GLU A 84 19.62 -7.88 -5.31
CA GLU A 84 18.31 -7.25 -5.59
C GLU A 84 17.15 -8.20 -5.27
N THR A 85 17.29 -9.48 -5.64
CA THR A 85 16.28 -10.51 -5.40
C THR A 85 16.02 -10.70 -3.92
N ALA A 86 17.08 -10.79 -3.12
CA ALA A 86 16.94 -10.96 -1.68
C ALA A 86 16.38 -9.72 -0.98
N TYR A 87 16.73 -8.51 -1.44
CA TYR A 87 16.07 -7.29 -0.96
C TYR A 87 14.57 -7.34 -1.23
N MET A 88 14.15 -7.75 -2.43
CA MET A 88 12.72 -7.87 -2.77
C MET A 88 11.99 -8.92 -1.93
N GLN A 89 12.62 -10.07 -1.68
CA GLN A 89 12.04 -11.13 -0.84
C GLN A 89 11.92 -10.68 0.62
N CYS A 90 12.97 -10.06 1.18
CA CYS A 90 12.94 -9.52 2.54
C CYS A 90 11.93 -8.38 2.67
N LEU A 91 11.80 -7.52 1.65
CA LEU A 91 10.78 -6.48 1.57
C LEU A 91 9.37 -7.08 1.56
N GLY A 92 9.16 -8.14 0.78
CA GLY A 92 7.92 -8.91 0.77
C GLY A 92 7.57 -9.50 2.14
N ALA A 93 8.55 -10.08 2.84
CA ALA A 93 8.37 -10.58 4.20
C ALA A 93 8.04 -9.45 5.18
N ALA A 94 8.78 -8.34 5.14
CA ALA A 94 8.57 -7.18 6.01
C ALA A 94 7.17 -6.60 5.84
N TYR A 95 6.70 -6.44 4.60
CA TYR A 95 5.36 -5.93 4.35
C TYR A 95 4.29 -6.89 4.87
N LEU A 96 4.44 -8.20 4.69
CA LEU A 96 3.51 -9.18 5.26
C LEU A 96 3.45 -9.09 6.79
N LEU A 97 4.59 -8.90 7.46
CA LEU A 97 4.66 -8.64 8.90
C LEU A 97 3.93 -7.35 9.30
N GLU A 98 4.04 -6.27 8.52
CA GLU A 98 3.24 -5.05 8.76
C GLU A 98 1.74 -5.34 8.64
N LEU A 99 1.32 -6.04 7.58
CA LEU A 99 -0.09 -6.42 7.38
C LEU A 99 -0.63 -7.16 8.62
N MET A 100 0.07 -8.21 9.08
CA MET A 100 -0.32 -8.99 10.26
C MET A 100 -0.28 -8.19 11.56
N ALA A 101 0.72 -7.32 11.73
CA ALA A 101 0.85 -6.50 12.93
C ALA A 101 -0.33 -5.53 13.11
N ARG A 102 -0.96 -5.05 12.03
CA ARG A 102 -2.21 -4.24 12.12
C ARG A 102 -3.37 -5.08 12.65
N HIS A 103 -3.50 -6.30 12.15
CA HIS A 103 -4.54 -7.23 12.57
C HIS A 103 -4.35 -7.70 14.02
N GLY A 104 -3.11 -7.88 14.49
CA GLY A 104 -2.80 -8.33 15.85
C GLY A 104 -2.53 -7.23 16.88
N LEU A 105 -2.47 -5.96 16.46
CA LEU A 105 -1.94 -4.85 17.28
C LEU A 105 -0.51 -5.11 17.81
N ASP A 106 0.34 -5.75 17.01
CA ASP A 106 1.73 -6.03 17.38
C ASP A 106 2.65 -4.84 17.04
N LYS A 107 2.75 -3.92 17.99
CA LYS A 107 3.61 -2.74 17.86
C LYS A 107 5.08 -3.09 17.57
N ARG A 108 5.60 -4.17 18.15
CA ARG A 108 7.01 -4.51 18.02
C ARG A 108 7.28 -5.04 16.62
N MET A 109 6.46 -5.98 16.17
CA MET A 109 6.53 -6.53 14.81
C MET A 109 6.43 -5.41 13.78
N TRP A 110 5.43 -4.52 13.93
CA TRP A 110 5.26 -3.34 13.08
C TRP A 110 6.56 -2.52 13.02
N LYS A 111 7.12 -2.12 14.16
CA LYS A 111 8.34 -1.31 14.21
C LYS A 111 9.53 -1.98 13.54
N GLU A 112 9.76 -3.26 13.81
CA GLU A 112 10.90 -3.98 13.22
C GLU A 112 10.78 -4.04 11.68
N ALA A 113 9.57 -4.27 11.16
CA ALA A 113 9.31 -4.29 9.72
C ALA A 113 9.39 -2.89 9.09
N THR A 114 8.73 -1.87 9.68
CA THR A 114 8.74 -0.49 9.16
C THR A 114 10.14 0.09 9.08
N ILE A 115 11.00 -0.16 10.07
CA ILE A 115 12.40 0.30 10.04
C ILE A 115 13.11 -0.26 8.81
N TYR A 116 12.96 -1.56 8.55
CA TYR A 116 13.59 -2.17 7.38
C TYR A 116 13.07 -1.59 6.06
N ILE A 117 11.75 -1.42 5.93
CA ILE A 117 11.15 -0.85 4.72
C ILE A 117 11.62 0.60 4.50
N ALA A 118 11.65 1.40 5.57
CA ALA A 118 12.12 2.79 5.51
C ALA A 118 13.62 2.87 5.14
N ASP A 119 14.46 2.04 5.76
CA ASP A 119 15.89 1.97 5.46
C ASP A 119 16.11 1.58 3.99
N LEU A 120 15.38 0.59 3.48
CA LEU A 120 15.49 0.15 2.08
C LEU A 120 15.00 1.22 1.10
N ALA A 121 13.95 1.95 1.45
CA ALA A 121 13.41 3.05 0.63
C ALA A 121 14.41 4.19 0.41
N GLU A 122 15.35 4.38 1.33
CA GLU A 122 16.38 5.41 1.31
C GLU A 122 17.78 4.87 0.98
N ASN A 123 17.93 3.54 0.88
CA ASN A 123 19.23 2.90 0.69
C ASN A 123 19.81 3.13 -0.72
N SER A 124 20.77 4.04 -0.83
CA SER A 124 21.45 4.37 -2.09
C SER A 124 22.22 3.21 -2.72
N SER A 125 22.58 2.16 -1.96
CA SER A 125 23.23 0.97 -2.51
C SER A 125 22.26 -0.04 -3.12
N ALA A 126 20.98 0.00 -2.75
CA ALA A 126 19.96 -0.88 -3.31
C ALA A 126 19.61 -0.46 -4.75
N GLY A 127 19.20 -1.41 -5.59
CA GLY A 127 18.71 -1.12 -6.94
C GLY A 127 17.48 -0.19 -6.94
N LYS A 128 17.28 0.54 -8.05
CA LYS A 128 16.14 1.47 -8.21
C LYS A 128 14.80 0.80 -7.93
N ARG A 129 14.60 -0.41 -8.46
CA ARG A 129 13.40 -1.22 -8.26
C ARG A 129 13.10 -1.46 -6.77
N CYS A 130 14.08 -1.88 -5.98
CA CYS A 130 13.91 -2.15 -4.55
C CYS A 130 13.53 -0.90 -3.77
N ARG A 131 14.21 0.22 -4.03
CA ARG A 131 13.92 1.50 -3.35
C ARG A 131 12.50 1.97 -3.64
N GLU A 132 12.09 1.96 -4.90
CA GLU A 132 10.74 2.35 -5.32
C GLU A 132 9.67 1.41 -4.74
N ALA A 133 9.91 0.10 -4.77
CA ALA A 133 9.00 -0.88 -4.16
C ALA A 133 8.83 -0.64 -2.65
N ALA A 134 9.93 -0.36 -1.94
CA ALA A 134 9.89 -0.04 -0.51
C ALA A 134 9.13 1.27 -0.22
N GLN A 135 9.28 2.28 -1.07
CA GLN A 135 8.50 3.53 -0.97
C GLN A 135 7.00 3.28 -1.18
N LEU A 136 6.63 2.42 -2.14
CA LEU A 136 5.25 2.02 -2.41
C LEU A 136 4.62 1.25 -1.24
N TYR A 137 5.36 0.29 -0.67
CA TYR A 137 4.89 -0.51 0.47
C TYR A 137 4.70 0.35 1.71
N ARG A 138 5.68 1.21 2.00
CA ARG A 138 5.57 2.20 3.07
C ARG A 138 4.35 3.09 2.86
N ALA A 139 4.10 3.54 1.63
CA ALA A 139 2.93 4.36 1.32
C ALA A 139 1.62 3.63 1.62
N MET A 140 1.45 2.38 1.18
CA MET A 140 0.26 1.57 1.48
C MET A 140 0.07 1.35 2.99
N SER A 141 1.14 1.05 3.72
CA SER A 141 1.11 0.91 5.18
C SER A 141 0.73 2.20 5.90
N CYS A 142 1.30 3.34 5.48
CA CYS A 142 0.95 4.65 6.01
C CYS A 142 -0.52 4.98 5.72
N MET A 143 -1.00 4.75 4.50
CA MET A 143 -2.39 4.99 4.13
C MET A 143 -3.36 4.15 4.95
N ALA A 144 -3.07 2.88 5.19
CA ALA A 144 -3.88 2.00 6.02
C ALA A 144 -3.93 2.40 7.50
N LEU A 145 -2.96 3.20 7.96
CA LEU A 145 -2.96 3.83 9.28
C LEU A 145 -3.34 5.31 9.22
N ALA A 146 -3.96 5.76 8.14
CA ALA A 146 -4.37 7.14 7.91
C ALA A 146 -3.27 8.20 8.07
N MET A 147 -2.02 7.82 7.81
CA MET A 147 -0.85 8.69 7.80
C MET A 147 -0.61 9.24 6.39
N MET A 148 -1.62 9.91 5.80
CA MET A 148 -1.59 10.37 4.40
C MET A 148 -0.39 11.29 4.10
N ALA A 149 0.03 12.08 5.10
CA ALA A 149 1.17 12.98 5.02
C ALA A 149 2.53 12.28 4.84
N GLU A 150 2.62 10.97 5.05
CA GLU A 150 3.86 10.19 4.86
C GLU A 150 3.99 9.61 3.43
N VAL A 151 2.93 9.66 2.62
CA VAL A 151 2.96 9.10 1.25
C VAL A 151 3.86 9.95 0.33
N PRO A 152 4.87 9.40 -0.37
CA PRO A 152 5.74 10.16 -1.26
C PRO A 152 5.01 11.03 -2.31
N MET A 153 5.54 12.23 -2.61
CA MET A 153 4.91 13.16 -3.57
C MET A 153 4.74 12.57 -4.96
N TRP A 154 5.72 11.81 -5.45
CA TRP A 154 5.65 11.22 -6.79
C TRP A 154 4.48 10.23 -6.93
N ILE A 155 4.05 9.60 -5.83
CA ILE A 155 2.84 8.75 -5.78
C ILE A 155 1.59 9.62 -5.78
N ARG A 156 1.54 10.66 -4.94
CA ARG A 156 0.38 11.57 -4.83
C ARG A 156 0.11 12.30 -6.15
N ASN A 157 1.18 12.79 -6.78
CA ASN A 157 1.14 13.59 -8.00
C ASN A 157 1.11 12.73 -9.27
N ARG A 158 1.21 11.40 -9.15
CA ARG A 158 1.24 10.46 -10.29
C ARG A 158 2.41 10.74 -11.25
N GLU A 159 3.55 11.15 -10.72
CA GLU A 159 4.76 11.49 -11.48
C GLU A 159 5.56 10.23 -11.82
N PHE A 160 4.95 9.26 -12.51
CA PHE A 160 5.58 7.98 -12.83
C PHE A 160 6.54 8.06 -14.03
N GLY A 161 6.48 9.16 -14.79
CA GLY A 161 7.29 9.35 -16.00
C GLY A 161 6.97 8.37 -17.12
N VAL A 162 5.80 7.73 -17.11
CA VAL A 162 5.38 6.77 -18.13
C VAL A 162 4.27 7.39 -18.98
N CYS A 163 4.30 7.13 -20.28
CA CYS A 163 3.16 7.39 -21.17
C CYS A 163 2.75 6.12 -21.91
N CYS A 164 1.48 6.02 -22.27
CA CYS A 164 0.98 4.90 -23.08
C CYS A 164 0.83 5.33 -24.54
N ILE A 165 1.45 4.61 -25.47
CA ILE A 165 1.34 4.84 -26.90
C ILE A 165 0.96 3.50 -27.55
N HIS A 166 -0.18 3.46 -28.27
CA HIS A 166 -0.73 2.22 -28.84
C HIS A 166 -0.84 1.05 -27.85
N GLN A 167 -1.38 1.30 -26.65
CA GLN A 167 -1.54 0.30 -25.57
C GLN A 167 -0.21 -0.31 -25.09
N LYS A 168 0.90 0.39 -25.27
CA LYS A 168 2.21 -0.01 -24.76
C LYS A 168 2.79 1.10 -23.88
N PRO A 169 3.29 0.76 -22.68
CA PRO A 169 3.94 1.73 -21.81
C PRO A 169 5.33 2.08 -22.38
N TYR A 170 5.62 3.37 -22.44
CA TYR A 170 6.93 3.93 -22.80
C TYR A 170 7.54 4.61 -21.59
N TYR A 171 8.80 4.26 -21.32
CA TYR A 171 9.57 4.71 -20.18
C TYR A 171 10.66 5.67 -20.65
N GLY A 172 10.66 6.89 -20.12
CA GLY A 172 11.75 7.85 -20.21
C GLY A 172 12.84 7.63 -19.15
N GLU A 173 13.80 8.54 -19.11
CA GLU A 173 15.01 8.47 -18.27
C GLU A 173 14.70 8.42 -16.76
N ASN A 174 13.67 9.17 -16.33
CA ASN A 174 13.26 9.28 -14.93
C ASN A 174 12.01 8.46 -14.60
N SER A 175 11.59 7.54 -15.47
CA SER A 175 10.38 6.75 -15.22
C SER A 175 10.56 5.78 -14.07
N ILE A 176 9.46 5.44 -13.39
CA ILE A 176 9.43 4.33 -12.46
C ILE A 176 9.91 3.02 -13.11
N HIS A 177 10.49 2.12 -12.33
CA HIS A 177 10.82 0.79 -12.80
C HIS A 177 9.56 0.05 -13.31
N PRO A 178 9.60 -0.62 -14.48
CA PRO A 178 8.42 -1.25 -15.09
C PRO A 178 7.66 -2.19 -14.16
N GLN A 179 8.38 -3.01 -13.39
CA GLN A 179 7.77 -3.96 -12.44
C GLN A 179 7.08 -3.28 -11.23
N ASN A 180 7.27 -1.98 -11.01
CA ASN A 180 6.61 -1.24 -9.94
C ASN A 180 5.43 -0.39 -10.44
N LEU A 181 5.23 -0.28 -11.76
CA LEU A 181 4.24 0.61 -12.35
C LEU A 181 2.81 0.28 -11.90
N ALA A 182 2.43 -1.00 -11.93
CA ALA A 182 1.09 -1.44 -11.54
C ALA A 182 0.78 -1.10 -10.08
N THR A 183 1.71 -1.40 -9.17
CA THR A 183 1.56 -1.03 -7.75
C THR A 183 1.53 0.47 -7.57
N ALA A 184 2.35 1.24 -8.28
CA ALA A 184 2.33 2.70 -8.19
C ALA A 184 0.99 3.32 -8.61
N MET A 185 0.41 2.83 -9.70
CA MET A 185 -0.92 3.24 -10.16
C MET A 185 -1.99 2.89 -9.13
N PHE A 186 -1.96 1.67 -8.59
CA PHE A 186 -2.86 1.24 -7.54
C PHE A 186 -2.73 2.11 -6.27
N THR A 187 -1.51 2.28 -5.75
CA THR A 187 -1.23 3.07 -4.54
C THR A 187 -1.68 4.51 -4.70
N SER A 188 -1.52 5.10 -5.90
CA SER A 188 -2.00 6.46 -6.17
C SER A 188 -3.53 6.54 -6.26
N ALA A 189 -4.18 5.58 -6.91
CA ALA A 189 -5.64 5.49 -6.94
C ALA A 189 -6.23 5.35 -5.53
N GLN A 190 -5.62 4.50 -4.69
CA GLN A 190 -5.97 4.32 -3.29
C GLN A 190 -5.78 5.61 -2.48
N TYR A 191 -4.65 6.30 -2.66
CA TYR A 191 -4.40 7.59 -2.02
C TYR A 191 -5.53 8.59 -2.34
N LEU A 192 -5.84 8.77 -3.62
CA LEU A 192 -6.89 9.69 -4.08
C LEU A 192 -8.27 9.34 -3.48
N SER A 193 -8.59 8.04 -3.41
CA SER A 193 -9.84 7.58 -2.79
C SER A 193 -9.90 7.94 -1.31
N TYR A 194 -8.82 7.65 -0.57
CA TYR A 194 -8.77 7.85 0.87
C TYR A 194 -8.68 9.32 1.28
N VAL A 195 -8.16 10.20 0.44
CA VAL A 195 -8.16 11.65 0.70
C VAL A 195 -9.48 12.34 0.31
N GLY A 196 -10.45 11.59 -0.25
CA GLY A 196 -11.76 12.12 -0.61
C GLY A 196 -11.82 12.79 -1.98
N GLU A 197 -11.00 12.33 -2.93
CA GLU A 197 -10.97 12.79 -4.32
C GLU A 197 -11.51 11.70 -5.27
N PRO A 198 -12.80 11.33 -5.18
CA PRO A 198 -13.34 10.13 -5.81
C PRO A 198 -13.27 10.18 -7.34
N LEU A 199 -13.49 11.34 -7.96
CA LEU A 199 -13.38 11.49 -9.42
C LEU A 199 -11.94 11.28 -9.92
N LEU A 200 -10.94 11.81 -9.19
CA LEU A 200 -9.53 11.62 -9.56
C LEU A 200 -9.11 10.17 -9.36
N SER A 201 -9.60 9.51 -8.30
CA SER A 201 -9.38 8.09 -8.05
C SER A 201 -9.99 7.22 -9.17
N LEU A 202 -11.26 7.43 -9.52
CA LEU A 202 -11.92 6.70 -10.62
C LEU A 202 -11.20 6.89 -11.96
N ASN A 203 -10.74 8.11 -12.26
CA ASN A 203 -9.92 8.35 -13.45
C ASN A 203 -8.57 7.62 -13.39
N ALA A 204 -7.97 7.50 -12.21
CA ALA A 204 -6.74 6.71 -12.01
C ALA A 204 -6.98 5.22 -12.29
N ILE A 205 -8.07 4.67 -11.77
CA ILE A 205 -8.45 3.27 -11.94
C ILE A 205 -8.71 2.99 -13.42
N ALA A 206 -9.51 3.83 -14.08
CA ALA A 206 -9.80 3.70 -15.51
C ALA A 206 -8.52 3.77 -16.35
N GLU A 207 -7.61 4.72 -16.08
CA GLU A 207 -6.33 4.80 -16.79
C GLU A 207 -5.53 3.50 -16.65
N ALA A 208 -5.41 3.00 -15.42
CA ALA A 208 -4.61 1.83 -15.12
C ALA A 208 -5.17 0.55 -15.78
N GLN A 209 -6.50 0.36 -15.76
CA GLN A 209 -7.15 -0.78 -16.41
C GLN A 209 -7.07 -0.68 -17.94
N GLN A 210 -7.41 0.48 -18.50
CA GLN A 210 -7.63 0.64 -19.94
C GLN A 210 -6.34 0.76 -20.74
N PHE A 211 -5.27 1.33 -20.16
CA PHE A 211 -4.01 1.59 -20.87
C PHE A 211 -2.85 0.71 -20.41
N TYR A 212 -2.90 0.19 -19.19
CA TYR A 212 -1.80 -0.56 -18.60
C TYR A 212 -2.19 -1.99 -18.21
N HIS A 213 -3.46 -2.37 -18.36
CA HIS A 213 -3.98 -3.72 -18.12
C HIS A 213 -3.55 -4.28 -16.76
N ILE A 214 -3.59 -3.43 -15.73
CA ILE A 214 -3.19 -3.82 -14.36
C ILE A 214 -4.17 -4.83 -13.72
N ASP A 215 -5.33 -5.00 -14.33
CA ASP A 215 -6.40 -5.95 -13.97
C ASP A 215 -6.12 -7.40 -14.36
N ASN A 216 -5.02 -7.67 -15.08
CA ASN A 216 -4.55 -9.04 -15.29
C ASN A 216 -4.19 -9.75 -13.97
N ASN A 217 -3.97 -9.01 -12.88
CA ASN A 217 -3.82 -9.57 -11.54
C ASN A 217 -5.17 -9.52 -10.81
N ARG A 218 -5.68 -10.71 -10.47
CA ARG A 218 -7.03 -10.87 -9.88
C ARG A 218 -7.19 -10.14 -8.55
N LEU A 219 -6.16 -10.09 -7.70
CA LEU A 219 -6.25 -9.36 -6.42
C LEU A 219 -6.27 -7.86 -6.63
N PHE A 220 -5.41 -7.33 -7.52
CA PHE A 220 -5.47 -5.92 -7.86
C PHE A 220 -6.83 -5.56 -8.43
N PHE A 221 -7.36 -6.38 -9.34
CA PHE A 221 -8.70 -6.17 -9.87
C PHE A 221 -9.75 -6.08 -8.75
N ILE A 222 -9.75 -7.03 -7.81
CA ILE A 222 -10.67 -7.01 -6.66
C ILE A 222 -10.51 -5.74 -5.82
N TYR A 223 -9.27 -5.34 -5.48
CA TYR A 223 -9.05 -4.10 -4.73
C TYR A 223 -9.50 -2.85 -5.51
N LEU A 224 -9.32 -2.82 -6.84
CA LEU A 224 -9.82 -1.73 -7.67
C LEU A 224 -11.35 -1.68 -7.69
N GLU A 225 -12.04 -2.83 -7.73
CA GLU A 225 -13.49 -2.90 -7.60
C GLU A 225 -13.97 -2.37 -6.24
N ILE A 226 -13.28 -2.73 -5.15
CA ILE A 226 -13.57 -2.19 -3.81
C ILE A 226 -13.36 -0.67 -3.77
N LEU A 227 -12.25 -0.16 -4.33
CA LEU A 227 -12.00 1.27 -4.41
C LEU A 227 -13.05 1.98 -5.27
N LYS A 228 -13.48 1.40 -6.40
CA LYS A 228 -14.58 1.93 -7.21
C LYS A 228 -15.86 2.03 -6.39
N ALA A 229 -16.24 0.98 -5.68
CA ALA A 229 -17.41 1.00 -4.81
C ALA A 229 -17.31 2.13 -3.77
N GLY A 230 -16.18 2.26 -3.07
CA GLY A 230 -15.97 3.35 -2.11
C GLY A 230 -16.09 4.75 -2.75
N ASN A 231 -15.50 4.94 -3.93
CA ASN A 231 -15.60 6.20 -4.66
C ASN A 231 -17.02 6.50 -5.17
N TYR A 232 -17.76 5.50 -5.64
CA TYR A 232 -19.16 5.67 -6.04
C TYR A 232 -20.05 6.01 -4.84
N GLY A 233 -19.81 5.39 -3.68
CA GLY A 233 -20.47 5.74 -2.43
C GLY A 233 -20.23 7.20 -2.02
N GLN A 234 -18.99 7.70 -2.14
CA GLN A 234 -18.65 9.11 -1.91
C GLN A 234 -19.37 10.07 -2.88
N LEU A 235 -19.69 9.61 -4.09
CA LEU A 235 -20.44 10.36 -5.11
C LEU A 235 -21.96 10.14 -5.03
N HIS A 236 -22.45 9.33 -4.09
CA HIS A 236 -23.85 8.91 -3.96
C HIS A 236 -24.43 8.18 -5.19
N LEU A 237 -23.56 7.49 -5.94
CA LEU A 237 -23.90 6.65 -7.09
C LEU A 237 -24.15 5.21 -6.61
N MET A 238 -25.31 5.00 -5.99
CA MET A 238 -25.58 3.77 -5.23
C MET A 238 -25.68 2.51 -6.11
N ALA A 239 -26.14 2.64 -7.36
CA ALA A 239 -26.26 1.50 -8.26
C ALA A 239 -24.89 0.98 -8.70
N GLU A 240 -24.00 1.91 -9.07
CA GLU A 240 -22.62 1.63 -9.46
C GLU A 240 -21.79 1.12 -8.27
N MET A 241 -22.04 1.66 -7.07
CA MET A 241 -21.47 1.15 -5.83
C MET A 241 -21.86 -0.31 -5.60
N ASP A 242 -23.16 -0.65 -5.67
CA ASP A 242 -23.68 -2.02 -5.48
C ASP A 242 -23.09 -2.97 -6.51
N GLU A 243 -23.03 -2.58 -7.79
CA GLU A 243 -22.46 -3.40 -8.87
C GLU A 243 -20.99 -3.76 -8.61
N SER A 244 -20.15 -2.77 -8.33
CA SER A 244 -18.72 -3.00 -8.06
C SER A 244 -18.50 -3.79 -6.77
N LEU A 245 -19.27 -3.51 -5.71
CA LEU A 245 -19.14 -4.24 -4.44
C LEU A 245 -19.55 -5.71 -4.59
N ARG A 246 -20.66 -5.99 -5.27
CA ARG A 246 -21.11 -7.38 -5.53
C ARG A 246 -20.10 -8.16 -6.34
N LEU A 247 -19.49 -7.54 -7.36
CA LEU A 247 -18.42 -8.17 -8.13
C LEU A 247 -17.22 -8.52 -7.25
N ALA A 248 -16.76 -7.59 -6.41
CA ALA A 248 -15.66 -7.84 -5.49
C ALA A 248 -15.97 -8.97 -4.50
N VAL A 249 -17.16 -8.94 -3.87
CA VAL A 249 -17.60 -9.97 -2.90
C VAL A 249 -17.67 -11.35 -3.54
N LYS A 250 -18.25 -11.45 -4.74
CA LYS A 250 -18.30 -12.70 -5.51
C LYS A 250 -16.90 -13.28 -5.72
N LEU A 251 -15.98 -12.47 -6.24
CA LEU A 251 -14.61 -12.92 -6.56
C LEU A 251 -13.82 -13.33 -5.32
N LEU A 252 -13.99 -12.61 -4.21
CA LEU A 252 -13.39 -12.96 -2.92
C LEU A 252 -13.96 -14.27 -2.36
N ALA A 253 -15.27 -14.52 -2.54
CA ALA A 253 -15.93 -15.73 -2.09
C ALA A 253 -15.47 -16.98 -2.85
N GLU A 254 -15.31 -16.88 -4.17
CA GLU A 254 -14.76 -17.97 -5.01
C GLU A 254 -13.35 -18.41 -4.53
N GLU A 255 -12.55 -17.46 -4.08
CA GLU A 255 -11.13 -17.65 -3.73
C GLU A 255 -10.90 -17.83 -2.21
N LYS A 256 -11.95 -17.70 -1.40
CA LYS A 256 -11.92 -17.68 0.07
C LYS A 256 -10.97 -16.63 0.67
N LEU A 257 -10.85 -15.46 0.04
CA LEU A 257 -9.95 -14.37 0.46
C LEU A 257 -10.63 -13.44 1.47
N TRP A 258 -11.04 -14.01 2.60
CA TRP A 258 -11.90 -13.36 3.60
C TRP A 258 -11.31 -12.09 4.22
N LEU A 259 -9.99 -12.04 4.40
CA LEU A 259 -9.35 -10.92 5.07
C LEU A 259 -9.51 -9.62 4.28
N VAL A 260 -9.46 -9.68 2.94
CA VAL A 260 -9.67 -8.50 2.10
C VAL A 260 -11.02 -7.87 2.42
N LEU A 261 -12.09 -8.66 2.41
CA LEU A 261 -13.43 -8.15 2.70
C LEU A 261 -13.55 -7.66 4.15
N ALA A 262 -12.92 -8.35 5.10
CA ALA A 262 -12.92 -7.98 6.51
C ALA A 262 -12.26 -6.61 6.78
N GLU A 263 -11.31 -6.17 5.96
CA GLU A 263 -10.70 -4.83 6.09
C GLU A 263 -11.64 -3.70 5.66
N PHE A 264 -12.61 -3.97 4.77
CA PHE A 264 -13.51 -2.96 4.20
C PHE A 264 -14.98 -3.09 4.65
N ILE A 265 -15.33 -4.15 5.37
CA ILE A 265 -16.73 -4.44 5.72
C ILE A 265 -17.40 -3.29 6.50
N ASP A 266 -16.64 -2.59 7.34
CA ASP A 266 -17.12 -1.44 8.10
C ASP A 266 -17.37 -0.19 7.24
N GLU A 267 -16.67 -0.06 6.11
CA GLU A 267 -16.83 1.08 5.18
C GLU A 267 -18.18 1.02 4.44
N PHE A 268 -18.60 -0.18 4.05
CA PHE A 268 -19.84 -0.40 3.30
C PHE A 268 -21.04 -0.79 4.19
N GLY A 269 -20.79 -0.98 5.49
CA GLY A 269 -21.78 -1.45 6.46
C GLY A 269 -21.84 -2.98 6.57
N ARG A 270 -21.60 -3.49 7.79
CA ARG A 270 -21.49 -4.93 8.05
C ARG A 270 -22.70 -5.74 7.58
N GLU A 271 -23.90 -5.25 7.87
CA GLU A 271 -25.14 -5.96 7.54
C GLU A 271 -25.30 -6.11 6.03
N TYR A 272 -25.05 -5.05 5.28
CA TYR A 272 -25.19 -5.03 3.83
C TYR A 272 -24.15 -5.93 3.13
N VAL A 273 -22.88 -5.86 3.54
CA VAL A 273 -21.84 -6.76 3.02
C VAL A 273 -22.14 -8.22 3.35
N ASN A 274 -22.61 -8.50 4.57
CA ASN A 274 -22.97 -9.86 4.98
C ASN A 274 -24.18 -10.40 4.20
N GLU A 275 -25.15 -9.55 3.86
CA GLU A 275 -26.28 -9.91 3.00
C GLU A 275 -25.79 -10.35 1.61
N ILE A 276 -24.93 -9.56 0.98
CA ILE A 276 -24.33 -9.91 -0.33
C ILE A 276 -23.50 -11.20 -0.21
N LEU A 277 -22.65 -11.30 0.81
CA LEU A 277 -21.77 -12.46 0.98
C LEU A 277 -22.54 -13.75 1.26
N ALA A 278 -23.69 -13.67 1.95
CA ALA A 278 -24.56 -14.82 2.22
C ALA A 278 -25.13 -15.44 0.93
N GLU A 279 -25.22 -14.68 -0.17
CA GLU A 279 -25.59 -15.23 -1.50
C GLU A 279 -24.56 -16.21 -2.05
N TYR A 280 -23.29 -16.10 -1.61
CA TYR A 280 -22.17 -16.90 -2.12
C TYR A 280 -21.62 -17.89 -1.09
N SER A 281 -21.56 -17.53 0.20
CA SER A 281 -20.90 -18.35 1.23
C SER A 281 -21.32 -17.98 2.66
N GLU A 282 -22.11 -18.86 3.31
CA GLU A 282 -22.39 -18.76 4.76
C GLU A 282 -21.11 -18.93 5.62
N GLU A 283 -20.14 -19.70 5.15
CA GLU A 283 -18.81 -19.81 5.77
C GLU A 283 -18.09 -18.47 5.74
N GLY A 284 -18.12 -17.79 4.60
CA GLY A 284 -17.52 -16.47 4.41
C GLY A 284 -18.08 -15.44 5.39
N VAL A 285 -19.40 -15.41 5.60
CA VAL A 285 -20.04 -14.49 6.57
C VAL A 285 -19.46 -14.67 7.97
N ARG A 286 -19.26 -15.92 8.42
CA ARG A 286 -18.67 -16.21 9.73
C ARG A 286 -17.20 -15.80 9.79
N GLU A 287 -16.40 -16.15 8.79
CA GLU A 287 -14.97 -15.86 8.79
C GLU A 287 -14.68 -14.35 8.66
N VAL A 288 -15.36 -13.65 7.77
CA VAL A 288 -15.22 -12.20 7.60
C VAL A 288 -15.61 -11.48 8.89
N SER A 289 -16.72 -11.87 9.53
CA SER A 289 -17.13 -11.29 10.81
C SER A 289 -16.12 -11.56 11.92
N ARG A 290 -15.55 -12.77 11.98
CA ARG A 290 -14.51 -13.14 12.95
C ARG A 290 -13.23 -12.31 12.75
N ILE A 291 -12.80 -12.12 11.50
CA ILE A 291 -11.56 -11.39 11.18
C ILE A 291 -11.75 -9.88 11.41
N ALA A 292 -12.89 -9.32 11.00
CA ALA A 292 -13.20 -7.90 11.14
C ALA A 292 -13.42 -7.46 12.59
N ASP A 293 -13.71 -8.39 13.50
CA ASP A 293 -13.98 -8.06 14.90
C ASP A 293 -12.81 -7.34 15.56
N GLY A 294 -13.06 -6.13 16.06
CA GLY A 294 -12.07 -5.24 16.66
C GLY A 294 -11.00 -4.68 15.71
N PHE A 295 -11.05 -4.95 14.40
CA PHE A 295 -10.00 -4.55 13.45
C PHE A 295 -9.86 -3.03 13.38
N ARG A 296 -10.98 -2.31 13.21
CA ARG A 296 -11.00 -0.84 13.12
C ARG A 296 -10.44 -0.19 14.38
N GLU A 297 -10.75 -0.73 15.56
CA GLU A 297 -10.23 -0.27 16.85
C GLU A 297 -8.72 -0.50 16.96
N ARG A 298 -8.22 -1.66 16.53
CA ARG A 298 -6.79 -1.96 16.51
C ARG A 298 -6.03 -1.02 15.57
N VAL A 299 -6.54 -0.79 14.37
CA VAL A 299 -5.98 0.19 13.41
C VAL A 299 -5.98 1.60 14.00
N SER A 300 -7.09 2.05 14.59
CA SER A 300 -7.19 3.36 15.24
C SER A 300 -6.20 3.50 16.41
N THR A 301 -6.03 2.45 17.20
CA THR A 301 -5.10 2.41 18.32
C THR A 301 -3.66 2.49 17.83
N LEU A 302 -3.31 1.72 16.81
CA LEU A 302 -1.98 1.74 16.20
C LEU A 302 -1.69 3.12 15.58
N HIS A 303 -2.63 3.71 14.84
CA HIS A 303 -2.54 5.08 14.34
C HIS A 303 -2.20 6.07 15.46
N LYS A 304 -2.96 6.07 16.57
CA LYS A 304 -2.71 6.98 17.70
C LYS A 304 -1.33 6.80 18.31
N ILE A 305 -0.88 5.55 18.49
CA ILE A 305 0.44 5.24 19.02
C ILE A 305 1.52 5.82 18.10
N LEU A 306 1.47 5.56 16.80
CA LEU A 306 2.49 6.00 15.86
C LEU A 306 2.45 7.51 15.61
N ALA A 307 1.26 8.10 15.48
CA ALA A 307 1.07 9.54 15.36
C ALA A 307 1.60 10.29 16.59
N SER A 308 1.51 9.70 17.79
CA SER A 308 2.08 10.30 19.01
C SER A 308 3.61 10.25 19.07
N GLU A 309 4.24 9.30 18.38
CA GLU A 309 5.69 9.20 18.28
C GLU A 309 6.26 10.25 17.29
N ASN A 310 5.47 10.61 16.27
CA ASN A 310 5.75 11.74 15.39
C ASN A 310 5.44 13.07 16.09
N LYS A 311 6.47 13.76 16.59
CA LYS A 311 6.31 15.05 17.26
C LYS A 311 5.50 16.01 16.36
N PRO A 312 4.34 16.52 16.81
CA PRO A 312 3.56 17.47 16.01
C PRO A 312 4.39 18.72 15.71
N LEU A 313 3.98 19.44 14.66
CA LEU A 313 4.54 20.77 14.42
C LEU A 313 4.18 21.62 15.63
N THR A 314 5.16 22.36 16.16
CA THR A 314 4.87 23.37 17.16
C THR A 314 4.07 24.49 16.52
N GLU A 315 3.37 25.27 17.35
CA GLU A 315 2.61 26.44 16.86
C GLU A 315 3.49 27.38 16.02
N GLN A 316 4.74 27.59 16.44
CA GLN A 316 5.69 28.42 15.71
C GLN A 316 6.10 27.82 14.36
N GLU A 317 6.33 26.50 14.31
CA GLU A 317 6.66 25.80 13.06
C GLU A 317 5.48 25.85 12.08
N ARG A 318 4.25 25.63 12.58
CA ARG A 318 3.01 25.69 11.80
C ARG A 318 2.78 27.09 11.23
N LYS A 319 2.89 28.14 12.07
CA LYS A 319 2.71 29.53 11.66
C LYS A 319 3.69 29.95 10.57
N ILE A 320 4.97 29.58 10.72
CA ILE A 320 6.01 29.85 9.72
C ILE A 320 5.70 29.15 8.40
N LEU A 321 5.32 27.87 8.44
CA LEU A 321 4.98 27.11 7.24
C LEU A 321 3.78 27.70 6.48
N TYR A 322 2.70 28.08 7.17
CA TYR A 322 1.54 28.70 6.51
C TYR A 322 1.92 30.01 5.79
N ARG A 323 2.73 30.87 6.41
CA ARG A 323 3.21 32.09 5.75
C ARG A 323 4.08 31.80 4.54
N MET A 324 4.94 30.79 4.60
CA MET A 324 5.70 30.37 3.43
C MET A 324 4.79 29.83 2.31
N ALA A 325 3.71 29.12 2.65
CA ALA A 325 2.74 28.62 1.67
C ALA A 325 1.97 29.76 0.98
N GLU A 326 1.74 30.86 1.69
CA GLU A 326 1.17 32.10 1.17
C GLU A 326 2.16 32.92 0.32
N GLY A 327 3.42 32.50 0.24
CA GLY A 327 4.45 33.12 -0.61
C GLY A 327 5.37 34.12 0.09
N TYR A 328 5.28 34.28 1.41
CA TYR A 328 6.15 35.17 2.17
C TYR A 328 7.59 34.63 2.22
N SER A 329 8.57 35.54 2.08
CA SER A 329 9.99 35.21 2.23
C SER A 329 10.40 35.05 3.69
N ASP A 330 11.49 34.33 3.95
CA ASP A 330 12.09 34.20 5.29
C ASP A 330 12.28 35.55 6.01
N LYS A 331 12.50 36.64 5.26
CA LYS A 331 12.71 37.98 5.81
C LYS A 331 11.38 38.60 6.25
N GLU A 332 10.36 38.55 5.39
CA GLU A 332 9.03 39.08 5.71
C GLU A 332 8.39 38.31 6.87
N ILE A 333 8.56 36.99 6.90
CA ILE A 333 8.11 36.14 8.02
C ILE A 333 8.80 36.54 9.32
N ALA A 334 10.12 36.76 9.28
CA ALA A 334 10.91 37.16 10.45
C ALA A 334 10.44 38.50 11.02
N GLU A 335 10.15 39.47 10.15
CA GLU A 335 9.61 40.78 10.51
C GLU A 335 8.20 40.67 11.10
N GLU A 336 7.30 39.88 10.49
CA GLU A 336 5.92 39.70 10.95
C GLU A 336 5.82 39.05 12.33
N ILE A 337 6.66 38.05 12.62
CA ILE A 337 6.61 37.31 13.88
C ILE A 337 7.67 37.76 14.90
N HIS A 338 8.34 38.88 14.63
CA HIS A 338 9.35 39.51 15.48
C HIS A 338 10.50 38.58 15.92
N ILE A 339 11.05 37.81 14.97
CA ILE A 339 12.25 36.98 15.19
C ILE A 339 13.32 37.26 14.14
N VAL A 340 14.52 36.71 14.31
CA VAL A 340 15.58 36.83 13.29
C VAL A 340 15.42 35.80 12.18
N LYS A 341 15.83 36.15 10.95
CA LYS A 341 15.79 35.26 9.77
C LYS A 341 16.44 33.89 10.00
N GLY A 342 17.52 33.84 10.77
CA GLY A 342 18.19 32.58 11.14
C GLY A 342 17.28 31.64 11.94
N THR A 343 16.42 32.20 12.80
CA THR A 343 15.45 31.45 13.60
C THR A 343 14.29 30.93 12.74
N VAL A 344 13.84 31.71 11.73
CA VAL A 344 12.89 31.22 10.72
C VAL A 344 13.46 29.99 10.03
N LYS A 345 14.68 30.08 9.47
CA LYS A 345 15.33 28.93 8.79
C LYS A 345 15.50 27.71 9.70
N TYR A 346 15.79 27.93 10.99
CA TYR A 346 15.87 26.85 11.97
C TYR A 346 14.51 26.14 12.14
N HIS A 347 13.43 26.90 12.33
CA HIS A 347 12.09 26.35 12.43
C HIS A 347 11.65 25.66 11.14
N VAL A 348 11.93 26.24 9.97
CA VAL A 348 11.68 25.60 8.67
C VAL A 348 12.40 24.27 8.56
N ARG A 349 13.69 24.20 8.90
CA ARG A 349 14.44 22.94 8.88
C ARG A 349 13.85 21.90 9.83
N LYS A 350 13.47 22.30 11.05
CA LYS A 350 12.81 21.40 12.00
C LYS A 350 11.44 20.94 11.51
N ALA A 351 10.68 21.85 10.94
CA ALA A 351 9.36 21.59 10.39
C ALA A 351 9.46 20.63 9.20
N TYR A 352 10.38 20.85 8.28
CA TYR A 352 10.65 19.98 7.13
C TYR A 352 11.10 18.60 7.57
N ALA A 353 12.01 18.52 8.55
CA ALA A 353 12.44 17.25 9.13
C ALA A 353 11.28 16.49 9.78
N LYS A 354 10.36 17.20 10.48
CA LYS A 354 9.13 16.62 11.02
C LYS A 354 8.09 16.24 9.97
N LEU A 355 8.21 16.77 8.76
CA LEU A 355 7.30 16.55 7.64
C LEU A 355 7.85 15.57 6.60
N GLY A 356 9.09 15.09 6.75
CA GLY A 356 9.74 14.26 5.73
C GLY A 356 9.91 14.96 4.38
N ILE A 357 9.91 16.29 4.36
CA ILE A 357 9.96 17.08 3.12
C ILE A 357 11.41 17.35 2.75
N ASP A 358 11.78 16.96 1.53
CA ASP A 358 13.03 17.41 0.93
C ASP A 358 12.92 18.83 0.39
N LYS A 359 14.04 19.55 0.25
CA LYS A 359 14.09 21.01 0.02
C LYS A 359 13.37 21.51 -1.25
N ASN A 360 13.00 20.60 -2.16
CA ASN A 360 12.42 20.89 -3.47
C ASN A 360 10.88 20.74 -3.52
N VAL A 361 10.21 20.30 -2.45
CA VAL A 361 8.73 20.19 -2.44
C VAL A 361 8.11 21.56 -2.17
N LYS A 362 7.05 21.90 -2.90
CA LYS A 362 6.26 23.11 -2.64
C LYS A 362 5.54 22.95 -1.29
N ILE A 363 5.87 23.82 -0.33
CA ILE A 363 5.32 23.80 1.04
C ILE A 363 3.79 23.76 1.07
N LYS A 364 3.12 24.43 0.13
CA LYS A 364 1.66 24.44 0.03
C LYS A 364 1.08 23.02 -0.11
N ASP A 365 1.74 22.16 -0.90
CA ASP A 365 1.29 20.80 -1.19
C ASP A 365 1.54 19.89 0.03
N ALA A 366 2.56 20.21 0.82
CA ALA A 366 2.90 19.52 2.05
C ALA A 366 1.97 19.84 3.24
N ILE A 367 1.56 21.11 3.39
CA ILE A 367 0.67 21.54 4.48
C ILE A 367 -0.76 21.02 4.24
N ALA A 368 -1.26 21.13 3.02
CA ALA A 368 -2.62 20.70 2.66
C ALA A 368 -2.90 19.24 3.04
N VAL A 369 -1.88 18.38 3.03
CA VAL A 369 -2.03 16.94 3.26
C VAL A 369 -2.02 16.55 4.74
N ARG A 370 -1.51 17.41 5.64
CA ARG A 370 -1.49 17.10 7.08
C ARG A 370 -2.85 17.20 7.76
N ASP A 371 -3.77 17.97 7.18
CA ASP A 371 -5.13 18.14 7.68
C ASP A 371 -6.13 17.18 6.99
N VAL A 372 -5.65 16.33 6.06
CA VAL A 372 -6.48 15.32 5.40
C VAL A 372 -6.68 14.13 6.34
N GLN A 373 -7.89 14.03 6.89
CA GLN A 373 -8.35 12.80 7.52
C GLN A 373 -8.78 11.81 6.44
N ALA A 374 -8.29 10.58 6.54
CA ALA A 374 -8.74 9.49 5.68
C ALA A 374 -10.27 9.35 5.76
N VAL A 375 -10.94 9.26 4.60
CA VAL A 375 -12.41 9.17 4.54
C VAL A 375 -12.93 8.01 5.40
N TRP A 376 -12.28 6.85 5.34
CA TRP A 376 -12.66 5.65 6.10
C TRP A 376 -12.39 5.74 7.62
N MET A 377 -11.68 6.76 8.11
CA MET A 377 -11.51 6.99 9.56
C MET A 377 -12.63 7.80 10.20
N LYS A 378 -13.48 8.45 9.40
CA LYS A 378 -14.67 9.16 9.88
C LYS A 378 -15.79 8.17 10.19
#